data_AF-X7ZQE1-F1
#
_entry.id   AF-X7ZQE1-F1
#
_cell.length_a   1.000
_cell.length_b   1.000
_cell.length_c   1.000
_cell.angle_alpha   90.00
_cell.angle_beta   90.00
_cell.angle_gamma   90.00
#
_symmetry.space_group_name_H-M   'P 1'
#
loop_
_entity.id
_entity.type
_entity.pdbx_description
1 polymer ?
#
loop_
_entity_poly.entity_id
_entity_poly.type
_entity_poly.pdbx_seq_one_letter_code
_entity_poly.pdbx_strand_id
1 'polypeptide(L)' 'MSFTEGVPDENASATKTGNSYHITGVASGVDNAGQQVHKPFEVDVTCP' A
#
# COMPACT_ATOMS: atom_id res chain seq x y z
N MET A 1 0.73 3.37 -8.92
CA MET A 1 0.06 3.60 -7.62
C MET A 1 1.13 3.60 -6.57
N SER A 2 1.04 4.52 -5.61
CA SER A 2 2.03 4.72 -4.56
C SER A 2 1.31 5.07 -3.26
N PHE A 3 1.89 4.64 -2.14
CA PHE A 3 1.48 5.09 -0.82
C PHE A 3 2.44 6.18 -0.34
N THR A 4 1.90 7.27 0.20
CA THR A 4 2.65 8.34 0.87
C THR A 4 2.01 8.64 2.22
N GLU A 5 2.82 8.54 3.28
CA GLU A 5 2.34 8.80 4.63
C GLU A 5 1.84 10.25 4.78
N GLY A 6 0.69 10.41 5.45
CA GLY A 6 0.07 11.72 5.68
C GLY A 6 -0.88 12.19 4.57
N VAL A 7 -1.03 11.44 3.48
CA VAL A 7 -2.07 11.69 2.48
C VAL A 7 -3.44 11.25 3.05
N PRO A 8 -4.47 12.12 3.02
CA PRO A 8 -5.83 11.73 3.38
C PRO A 8 -6.30 10.53 2.53
N ASP A 9 -7.02 9.61 3.15
CA ASP A 9 -7.55 8.41 2.48
C ASP A 9 -6.51 7.39 1.98
N GLU A 10 -5.26 7.50 2.47
CA GLU A 10 -4.22 6.49 2.33
C GLU A 10 -3.86 5.92 3.69
N ASN A 11 -3.51 4.63 3.72
CA ASN A 11 -2.96 3.99 4.90
C ASN A 11 -2.03 2.84 4.52
N ALA A 12 -1.13 2.50 5.43
CA ALA A 12 -0.30 1.30 5.31
C ALA A 12 -0.05 0.74 6.71
N SER A 13 -0.26 -0.55 6.88
CA SER A 13 0.06 -1.31 8.07
C SER A 13 0.96 -2.47 7.71
N ALA A 14 2.10 -2.59 8.39
CA ALA A 14 3.01 -3.71 8.22
C ALA A 14 3.02 -4.57 9.49
N THR A 15 2.87 -5.87 9.32
CA THR A 15 3.04 -6.86 10.37
C THR A 15 4.24 -7.74 10.03
N LYS A 16 5.12 -7.95 11.01
CA LYS A 16 6.31 -8.78 10.85
C LYS A 16 6.09 -10.12 11.55
N THR A 17 6.27 -11.20 10.80
CA THR A 17 6.17 -12.58 11.29
C THR A 17 7.48 -13.30 10.98
N GLY A 18 8.39 -13.38 11.96
CA GLY A 18 9.72 -13.96 11.76
C GLY A 18 10.55 -13.15 10.75
N ASN A 19 10.91 -13.76 9.62
CA ASN A 19 11.60 -13.12 8.49
C ASN A 19 10.64 -12.61 7.39
N SER A 20 9.34 -12.75 7.58
CA SER A 20 8.32 -12.29 6.65
C SER A 20 7.69 -10.98 7.12
N TYR A 21 7.32 -10.15 6.16
CA TYR A 21 6.58 -8.91 6.32
C TYR A 21 5.31 -9.02 5.50
N HIS A 22 4.18 -8.81 6.14
CA HIS A 22 2.87 -8.69 5.53
C HIS A 22 2.45 -7.23 5.63
N ILE A 23 2.41 -6.54 4.49
CA ILE A 23 2.06 -5.13 4.38
C ILE A 23 0.72 -5.00 3.66
N THR A 24 -0.25 -4.38 4.30
CA THR A 24 -1.56 -4.07 3.74
C THR A 24 -1.79 -2.57 3.77
N GLY A 25 -2.52 -2.03 2.82
CA GLY A 25 -2.84 -0.61 2.83
C GLY A 25 -3.74 -0.17 1.70
N VAL A 26 -3.95 1.14 1.60
CA VAL A 26 -4.61 1.82 0.51
C VAL A 26 -3.60 2.79 -0.12
N ALA A 27 -3.33 2.59 -1.41
CA ALA A 27 -2.46 3.45 -2.20
C ALA A 27 -3.31 4.30 -3.15
N SER A 28 -2.84 5.49 -3.47
CA SER A 28 -3.47 6.31 -4.51
C SER A 28 -2.73 6.23 -5.84
N GLY A 29 -3.39 6.67 -6.89
CA GLY A 29 -2.82 6.85 -8.21
C GLY A 29 -3.77 7.59 -9.14
N VAL A 30 -3.34 7.74 -10.38
CA VAL A 30 -4.15 8.32 -11.45
C VAL A 30 -4.52 7.19 -12.40
N ASP A 31 -5.79 7.08 -12.77
CA ASP A 31 -6.26 6.10 -13.76
C ASP A 31 -6.02 6.58 -15.21
N ASN A 32 -6.46 5.77 -16.19
CA ASN A 32 -6.32 6.12 -17.61
C ASN A 32 -7.18 7.33 -18.05
N ALA A 33 -8.14 7.75 -17.23
CA ALA A 33 -8.99 8.92 -17.47
C ALA A 33 -8.47 10.17 -16.76
N GLY A 34 -7.34 10.08 -16.04
CA GLY A 34 -6.78 11.20 -15.29
C GLY A 34 -7.43 11.41 -13.91
N GLN A 35 -8.28 10.49 -13.45
CA GLN A 35 -8.96 10.60 -12.17
C GLN A 35 -8.10 10.02 -11.04
N GLN A 36 -8.11 10.68 -9.88
CA GLN A 36 -7.48 10.14 -8.69
C GLN A 36 -8.28 8.94 -8.18
N VAL A 37 -7.59 7.83 -7.97
CA VAL A 37 -8.18 6.57 -7.51
C VAL A 37 -7.40 6.04 -6.32
N HIS A 38 -8.13 5.47 -5.36
CA HIS A 38 -7.59 4.82 -4.18
C HIS A 38 -7.86 3.32 -4.30
N LYS A 39 -6.82 2.49 -4.17
CA LYS A 39 -6.96 1.04 -4.25
C LYS A 39 -6.24 0.35 -3.10
N PRO A 40 -6.84 -0.71 -2.53
CA PRO A 40 -6.16 -1.53 -1.55
C PRO A 40 -4.99 -2.26 -2.21
N PHE A 41 -3.94 -2.48 -1.43
CA PHE A 41 -2.80 -3.32 -1.80
C PHE A 41 -2.43 -4.24 -0.63
N GLU A 42 -1.85 -5.37 -1.00
CA GLU A 42 -1.33 -6.38 -0.08
C GLU A 42 -0.01 -6.90 -0.64
N VAL A 43 1.00 -6.93 0.21
CA VAL A 43 2.38 -7.27 -0.14
C VAL A 43 2.95 -8.18 0.94
N ASP A 44 3.23 -9.42 0.55
CA ASP A 44 3.95 -10.38 1.37
C ASP A 44 5.39 -10.51 0.87
N VAL A 45 6.35 -10.20 1.75
CA VAL A 45 7.77 -10.29 1.44
C VAL A 45 8.47 -11.08 2.53
N THR A 46 9.26 -12.08 2.13
CA THR A 46 10.15 -12.79 3.03
C THR A 46 11.58 -12.42 2.70
N CYS A 47 12.29 -11.86 3.67
CA CYS A 47 13.73 -11.63 3.53
C CYS A 47 14.47 -12.94 3.86
N PRO A 48 15.45 -13.38 3.05
CA PRO A 48 16.31 -14.52 3.39
C PRO A 48 17.25 -14.23 4.58
#